data_AF-M0GE05-F1
#
_entry.id   AF-M0GE05-F1
#
_cell.length_a   1.000
_cell.length_b   1.000
_cell.length_c   1.000
_cell.angle_alpha   90.00
_cell.angle_beta   90.00
_cell.angle_gamma   90.00
#
_symmetry.space_group_name_H-M   'P 1'
#
loop_
_entity.id
_entity.type
_entity.pdbx_description
1 polymer ?
#
loop_
_entity_poly.entity_id
_entity_poly.type
_entity_poly.pdbx_seq_one_letter_code
_entity_poly.pdbx_strand_id
1 'polypeptide(L)'
;MSRVSARDALRYATEDDVLVLFAVIVGGWVFLTVGSFALAGYGFGLMFALGILASLAGALAVFAGVVGLAYKLLVDSRRAAE
;
A
#
# COMPACT_ATOMS: atom_id res chain seq x y z
N MET A 1 -2.67 30.86 2.91
CA MET A 1 -2.92 29.43 3.17
C MET A 1 -4.38 29.28 3.57
N SER A 2 -5.24 28.81 2.66
CA SER A 2 -6.60 28.42 3.04
C SER A 2 -6.47 27.28 4.06
N ARG A 3 -7.14 27.40 5.20
CA ARG A 3 -7.11 26.34 6.22
C ARG A 3 -7.83 25.15 5.63
N VAL A 4 -7.09 24.09 5.27
CA VAL A 4 -7.68 22.79 4.94
C VAL A 4 -8.45 22.33 6.17
N SER A 5 -9.77 22.18 6.03
CA SER A 5 -10.61 21.69 7.12
C SER A 5 -10.25 20.23 7.38
N ALA A 6 -10.13 19.84 8.65
CA ALA A 6 -9.91 18.43 9.04
C ALA A 6 -10.96 17.50 8.42
N ARG A 7 -12.19 18.01 8.22
CA ARG A 7 -13.28 17.30 7.54
C ARG A 7 -12.97 17.01 6.08
N ASP A 8 -12.39 17.96 5.36
CA ASP A 8 -12.07 17.81 3.93
C ASP A 8 -10.89 16.85 3.75
N ALA A 9 -9.90 16.91 4.64
CA ALA A 9 -8.79 15.96 4.66
C ALA A 9 -9.26 14.52 4.94
N LEU A 10 -10.15 14.34 5.92
CA LEU A 10 -10.77 13.05 6.21
C LEU A 10 -11.59 12.55 5.01
N ARG A 11 -12.40 13.43 4.41
CA ARG A 11 -13.22 13.06 3.25
C ARG A 11 -12.38 12.61 2.07
N TYR A 12 -11.27 13.30 1.80
CA TYR A 12 -10.32 12.93 0.75
C TYR A 12 -9.62 11.59 1.07
N ALA A 13 -9.21 11.39 2.32
CA ALA A 13 -8.62 10.11 2.75
C ALA A 13 -9.61 8.93 2.67
N THR A 14 -10.91 9.20 2.84
CA THR A 14 -11.99 8.21 2.69
C THR A 14 -12.56 8.12 1.28
N GLU A 15 -12.00 8.83 0.31
CA GLU A 15 -12.40 8.67 -1.09
C GLU A 15 -12.01 7.26 -1.56
N ASP A 16 -12.92 6.57 -2.27
CA ASP A 16 -12.79 5.14 -2.58
C ASP A 16 -11.44 4.79 -3.21
N ASP A 17 -10.94 5.64 -4.11
CA ASP A 17 -9.63 5.43 -4.76
C ASP A 17 -8.45 5.48 -3.77
N VAL A 18 -8.48 6.39 -2.78
CA VAL A 18 -7.42 6.51 -1.77
C VAL A 18 -7.50 5.34 -0.80
N LEU A 19 -8.72 4.93 -0.42
CA LEU A 19 -8.97 3.75 0.40
C LEU A 19 -8.47 2.47 -0.27
N VAL A 20 -8.71 2.30 -1.58
CA VAL A 20 -8.21 1.14 -2.34
C VAL A 20 -6.69 1.12 -2.35
N LEU A 21 -6.03 2.26 -2.62
CA LEU A 21 -4.56 2.35 -2.59
C LEU A 21 -4.01 2.03 -1.20
N PHE A 22 -4.66 2.53 -0.15
CA PHE A 22 -4.29 2.23 1.23
C PHE A 22 -4.48 0.74 1.55
N ALA A 23 -5.59 0.13 1.12
CA ALA A 23 -5.85 -1.30 1.28
C ALA A 23 -4.80 -2.16 0.56
N VAL A 24 -4.33 -1.75 -0.63
CA VAL A 24 -3.26 -2.43 -1.35
C VAL A 24 -1.94 -2.38 -0.57
N ILE A 25 -1.60 -1.22 0.01
CA ILE A 25 -0.39 -1.07 0.83
C ILE A 25 -0.48 -1.94 2.09
N VAL A 26 -1.61 -1.87 2.81
CA VAL A 26 -1.84 -2.66 4.03
C VAL A 26 -1.85 -4.16 3.72
N GLY A 27 -2.51 -4.57 2.63
CA GLY A 27 -2.51 -5.96 2.18
C GLY A 27 -1.11 -6.45 1.82
N GLY A 28 -0.33 -5.62 1.13
CA GLY A 28 1.07 -5.92 0.82
C GLY A 28 1.94 -6.06 2.08
N TRP A 29 1.73 -5.19 3.07
CA TRP A 29 2.39 -5.29 4.37
C TRP A 29 2.06 -6.60 5.11
N VAL A 30 0.78 -6.99 5.13
CA VAL A 30 0.35 -8.29 5.72
C VAL A 30 1.06 -9.45 5.02
N PHE A 31 1.13 -9.44 3.69
CA PHE A 31 1.83 -10.46 2.91
C PHE A 31 3.32 -10.54 3.25
N LEU A 32 3.99 -9.39 3.45
CA LEU A 32 5.37 -9.34 3.91
C LEU A 32 5.54 -9.92 5.32
N THR A 33 4.64 -9.59 6.26
CA THR A 33 4.69 -10.13 7.62
C THR A 33 4.53 -11.64 7.63
N VAL A 34 3.54 -12.17 6.90
CA VAL A 34 3.30 -13.61 6.80
C VAL A 34 4.46 -14.31 6.08
N GLY A 35 4.98 -13.72 5.01
CA GLY A 35 6.13 -14.23 4.28
C GLY A 35 7.39 -14.32 5.14
N SER A 36 7.67 -13.27 5.91
CA SER A 36 8.79 -13.23 6.86
C SER A 36 8.65 -14.29 7.96
N PHE A 37 7.43 -14.49 8.49
CA PHE A 37 7.17 -15.52 9.47
C PHE A 37 7.41 -16.94 8.90
N ALA A 38 6.95 -17.19 7.67
CA ALA A 38 7.19 -18.46 6.98
C ALA A 38 8.69 -18.72 6.71
N LEU A 39 9.45 -17.67 6.38
CA LEU A 39 10.90 -17.75 6.17
C LEU A 39 11.69 -17.96 7.47
N ALA A 40 11.24 -17.38 8.58
CA ALA A 40 11.90 -17.49 9.89
C ALA A 40 11.78 -18.89 10.52
N GLY A 41 10.90 -19.76 10.02
CA GLY A 41 10.66 -21.10 10.56
C GLY A 41 11.81 -22.12 10.38
N TYR A 42 12.97 -21.74 9.84
CA TYR A 42 14.18 -22.56 9.62
C TYR A 42 13.97 -23.91 8.86
N GLY A 43 12.81 -24.12 8.24
CA GLY A 43 12.50 -25.33 7.48
C GLY A 43 12.67 -25.11 5.97
N PHE A 44 13.53 -25.91 5.33
CA PHE A 44 13.60 -25.98 3.87
C PHE A 44 12.40 -26.78 3.33
N GLY A 45 11.67 -26.25 2.33
CA GLY A 45 10.51 -26.93 1.74
C GLY A 45 9.40 -25.99 1.27
N LEU A 46 8.16 -26.49 1.22
CA LEU A 46 7.00 -25.76 0.72
C LEU A 46 6.75 -24.42 1.44
N MET A 47 6.94 -24.38 2.76
CA MET A 47 6.77 -23.15 3.56
C MET A 47 7.77 -22.06 3.18
N PHE A 48 9.01 -22.44 2.85
CA PHE A 48 10.02 -21.49 2.36
C PHE A 48 9.61 -20.90 1.01
N ALA A 49 9.15 -21.75 0.07
CA ALA A 49 8.69 -21.30 -1.25
C ALA A 49 7.47 -20.36 -1.14
N LEU A 50 6.49 -20.72 -0.30
CA LEU A 50 5.33 -19.86 -0.01
C LEU A 50 5.75 -18.54 0.65
N GLY A 51 6.73 -18.58 1.56
CA GLY A 51 7.27 -17.40 2.22
C GLY A 51 7.93 -16.43 1.23
N ILE A 52 8.70 -16.93 0.27
CA ILE A 52 9.28 -16.10 -0.81
C ILE A 52 8.18 -15.50 -1.67
N LEU A 53 7.24 -16.31 -2.16
CA LEU A 53 6.17 -15.83 -3.03
C LEU A 53 5.32 -14.77 -2.33
N ALA A 54 4.97 -15.00 -1.06
CA ALA A 54 4.23 -14.04 -0.26
C ALA A 54 5.02 -12.75 -0.05
N SER A 55 6.33 -12.84 0.22
CA SER A 55 7.17 -11.66 0.39
C SER A 55 7.31 -10.84 -0.91
N LEU A 56 7.46 -11.50 -2.06
CA LEU A 56 7.54 -10.82 -3.36
C LEU A 56 6.20 -10.15 -3.72
N ALA A 57 5.09 -10.86 -3.54
CA ALA A 57 3.76 -10.31 -3.76
C ALA A 57 3.50 -9.11 -2.85
N GLY A 58 3.88 -9.22 -1.57
CA GLY A 58 3.74 -8.14 -0.59
C GLY A 58 4.60 -6.92 -0.92
N ALA A 59 5.87 -7.13 -1.28
CA ALA A 59 6.78 -6.06 -1.70
C ALA A 59 6.26 -5.32 -2.94
N LEU A 60 5.78 -6.07 -3.94
CA LEU A 60 5.22 -5.50 -5.15
C LEU A 60 3.93 -4.71 -4.87
N ALA A 61 3.05 -5.23 -4.02
CA ALA A 61 1.81 -4.55 -3.64
C ALA A 61 2.10 -3.24 -2.89
N VAL A 62 3.01 -3.25 -1.92
CA VAL A 62 3.43 -2.03 -1.21
C VAL A 62 4.01 -1.01 -2.20
N PHE A 63 4.92 -1.44 -3.07
CA PHE A 63 5.54 -0.55 -4.06
C PHE A 63 4.50 0.05 -5.01
N ALA A 64 3.65 -0.78 -5.60
CA ALA A 64 2.60 -0.33 -6.52
C ALA A 64 1.60 0.62 -5.83
N GLY A 65 1.20 0.32 -4.59
CA GLY A 65 0.32 1.17 -3.80
C GLY A 65 0.94 2.54 -3.52
N VAL A 66 2.21 2.59 -3.13
CA VAL A 66 2.94 3.85 -2.90
C VAL A 66 3.08 4.67 -4.18
N VAL A 67 3.44 4.04 -5.30
CA VAL A 67 3.54 4.71 -6.61
C VAL A 67 2.18 5.23 -7.05
N GLY A 68 1.11 4.44 -6.91
CA GLY A 68 -0.26 4.85 -7.24
C GLY A 68 -0.73 6.03 -6.40
N LEU A 69 -0.40 6.04 -5.10
CA LEU A 69 -0.72 7.14 -4.20
C LEU A 69 0.06 8.41 -4.57
N ALA A 70 1.36 8.31 -4.84
CA ALA A 70 2.16 9.43 -5.33
C ALA A 70 1.64 9.98 -6.66
N TYR A 71 1.25 9.10 -7.59
CA TYR A 71 0.68 9.49 -8.87
C TYR A 71 -0.65 10.22 -8.71
N LYS A 72 -1.57 9.70 -7.88
CA LYS A 72 -2.85 10.35 -7.59
C LYS A 72 -2.63 11.75 -7.01
N LEU A 73 -1.75 11.89 -6.02
CA LEU A 73 -1.40 13.20 -5.43
C LEU A 73 -0.84 14.17 -6.48
N LEU A 74 -0.03 13.70 -7.43
CA LEU A 74 0.52 14.53 -8.49
C LEU A 74 -0.56 14.99 -9.48
N VAL A 75 -1.49 14.11 -9.85
CA VAL A 75 -2.59 14.45 -10.77
C VAL A 75 -3.55 15.44 -10.12
N ASP A 76 -3.93 15.20 -8.86
CA ASP A 76 -4.86 16.08 -8.14
C ASP A 76 -4.25 17.47 -7.90
N SER A 77 -2.95 17.55 -7.62
CA SER A 77 -2.27 18.84 -7.45
C SER A 77 -2.20 19.66 -8.75
N ARG A 78 -2.09 19.01 -9.92
CA ARG A 78 -2.16 19.69 -11.22
C ARG A 78 -3.56 20.21 -11.51
N ARG A 79 -4.59 19.39 -11.29
CA ARG A 79 -6.00 19.76 -11.50
C ARG A 79 -6.44 20.92 -10.61
N ALA A 80 -5.88 21.04 -9.40
CA ALA A 80 -6.17 22.14 -8.49
C ALA A 80 -5.49 23.48 -8.88
N ALA A 81 -4.51 23.44 -9.80
CA ALA A 81 -3.79 24.62 -10.27
C ALA A 81 -4.35 25.20 -11.58
N GLU A 82 -5.22 24.46 -12.27
CA GLU A 82 -6.00 24.88 -13.44
C GLU A 82 -7.31 25.57 -13.02
#